data_AF-A0A8J4TMV8-F1
#
_entry.id   AF-A0A8J4TMV8-F1
#
_cell.length_a   1.000
_cell.length_b   1.000
_cell.length_c   1.000
_cell.angle_alpha   90.00
_cell.angle_beta   90.00
_cell.angle_gamma   90.00
#
_symmetry.space_group_name_H-M   'P 1'
#
loop_
_entity.id
_entity.type
_entity.pdbx_description
1 polymer ?
#
loop_
_entity_poly.entity_id
_entity_poly.type
_entity_poly.pdbx_seq_one_letter_code
_entity_poly.pdbx_strand_id
1 'polypeptide(L)'
;MSISPIPVQLNHEMLDDGLWRDQYAYVPLATTLDTLQLLCSTKYQYLPTLPVLLSFLEFTKDHGYLVNRLRELSRGGCLEEFRWDSGSRSSCWPWKEHLPNDSLILLHMFSTYMDARMPPHPKCLTGRVFSQLCVVRQPDKPDLKSKFNTQLYQLSVQPPHFKLILNGKIYSFPAGPKNLFHAILMCFHHAFTVDGKFRSINLGPSGLNVAWIFSKQ
;
A
#
# COMPACT_ATOMS: atom_id res chain seq x y z
N MET A 1 -10.99 43.46 -14.71
CA MET A 1 -9.83 42.79 -15.35
C MET A 1 -10.12 41.30 -15.35
N SER A 2 -10.33 40.74 -16.53
CA SER A 2 -10.59 39.31 -16.74
C SER A 2 -9.25 38.59 -16.88
N ILE A 3 -9.04 37.50 -16.14
CA ILE A 3 -7.87 36.63 -16.30
C ILE A 3 -8.34 35.41 -17.10
N SER A 4 -7.94 35.34 -18.36
CA SER A 4 -8.16 34.17 -19.22
C SER A 4 -7.18 33.05 -18.85
N PRO A 5 -7.61 31.77 -18.83
CA PRO A 5 -6.69 30.65 -18.66
C PRO A 5 -5.95 30.35 -19.97
N ILE A 6 -4.63 30.17 -19.88
CA ILE A 6 -3.77 29.76 -20.98
C ILE A 6 -3.97 28.24 -21.21
N PRO A 7 -4.34 27.78 -22.43
CA PRO A 7 -4.39 26.36 -22.72
C PRO A 7 -2.98 25.87 -23.11
N VAL A 8 -2.45 24.90 -22.37
CA VAL A 8 -1.26 24.16 -22.82
C VAL A 8 -1.76 22.96 -23.62
N GLN A 9 -1.60 23.02 -24.93
CA GLN A 9 -1.77 21.85 -25.81
C GLN A 9 -0.57 20.91 -25.59
N LEU A 10 -0.87 19.67 -25.18
CA LEU A 10 0.10 18.58 -25.12
C LEU A 10 0.30 18.03 -26.54
N ASN A 11 1.42 18.36 -27.17
CA ASN A 11 1.83 17.76 -28.44
C ASN A 11 2.56 16.44 -28.18
N HIS A 12 2.26 15.44 -29.02
CA HIS A 12 2.67 14.04 -28.89
C HIS A 12 4.18 13.78 -29.11
N GLU A 13 4.95 14.82 -29.44
CA GLU A 13 6.41 14.76 -29.69
C GLU A 13 7.26 15.00 -28.43
N MET A 14 6.67 15.37 -27.30
CA MET A 14 7.46 15.65 -26.08
C MET A 14 7.99 14.39 -25.38
N LEU A 15 7.56 13.18 -25.74
CA LEU A 15 7.81 11.97 -24.95
C LEU A 15 9.22 11.37 -25.06
N ASP A 16 10.06 11.78 -26.00
CA ASP A 16 11.30 11.03 -26.32
C ASP A 16 12.64 11.67 -25.89
N ASP A 17 12.67 12.92 -25.44
CA ASP A 17 13.94 13.51 -25.01
C ASP A 17 14.10 13.51 -23.49
N GLY A 18 15.17 12.86 -23.01
CA GLY A 18 15.59 12.77 -21.60
C GLY A 18 15.90 14.10 -20.89
N LEU A 19 15.41 15.22 -21.41
CA LEU A 19 15.45 16.58 -20.87
C LEU A 19 14.50 16.79 -19.67
N TRP A 20 13.64 15.83 -19.36
CA TRP A 20 12.77 15.86 -18.16
C TRP A 20 13.53 15.80 -16.83
N ARG A 21 14.82 15.44 -16.83
CA ARG A 21 15.57 15.14 -15.59
C ARG A 21 16.05 16.38 -14.83
N ASP A 22 16.35 17.48 -15.51
CA ASP A 22 17.11 18.58 -14.88
C ASP A 22 16.39 19.94 -14.83
N GLN A 23 15.30 20.14 -15.58
CA GLN A 23 14.65 21.46 -15.69
C GLN A 23 13.44 21.66 -14.76
N TYR A 24 12.95 20.61 -14.12
CA TYR A 24 11.97 20.67 -13.04
C TYR A 24 12.65 20.32 -11.72
N ALA A 25 13.53 21.21 -11.27
CA ALA A 25 13.76 21.36 -9.84
C ALA A 25 12.39 21.63 -9.19
N TYR A 26 11.84 20.54 -8.65
CA TYR A 26 10.53 20.37 -8.05
C TYR A 26 9.97 21.68 -7.47
N VAL A 27 9.03 22.32 -8.19
CA VAL A 27 8.14 23.29 -7.56
C VAL A 27 7.15 22.45 -6.74
N PRO A 28 7.17 22.50 -5.40
CA PRO A 28 6.18 21.79 -4.61
C PRO A 28 4.87 22.55 -4.75
N LEU A 29 4.09 22.24 -5.78
CA LEU A 29 2.64 22.32 -5.66
C LEU A 29 2.21 21.18 -4.74
N ALA A 30 2.59 21.27 -3.46
CA ALA A 30 2.20 20.31 -2.45
C ALA A 30 0.70 20.52 -2.18
N THR A 31 -0.15 19.95 -3.04
CA THR A 31 -1.58 19.87 -2.76
C THR A 31 -1.75 18.99 -1.53
N THR A 32 -2.40 19.52 -0.50
CA THR A 32 -2.64 18.79 0.76
C THR A 32 -3.68 17.70 0.57
N LEU A 33 -3.70 16.68 1.45
CA LEU A 33 -4.75 15.65 1.44
C LEU A 33 -6.13 16.30 1.56
N ASP A 34 -6.27 17.30 2.42
CA ASP A 34 -7.53 18.02 2.62
C ASP A 34 -8.01 18.70 1.34
N THR A 35 -7.09 19.26 0.55
CA THR A 35 -7.42 19.86 -0.75
C THR A 35 -7.88 18.78 -1.74
N LEU A 36 -7.18 17.63 -1.78
CA LEU A 36 -7.57 16.51 -2.64
C LEU A 36 -8.92 15.90 -2.20
N GLN A 37 -9.19 15.80 -0.91
CA GLN A 37 -10.48 15.34 -0.37
C GLN A 37 -11.61 16.33 -0.70
N LEU A 38 -11.36 17.64 -0.56
CA LEU A 38 -12.31 18.67 -0.96
C LEU A 38 -12.62 18.60 -2.46
N LEU A 39 -11.59 18.41 -3.31
CA LEU A 39 -11.77 18.21 -4.75
C LEU A 39 -12.56 16.93 -5.06
N CYS A 40 -12.28 15.84 -4.34
CA CYS A 40 -13.02 14.60 -4.47
C CYS A 40 -14.52 14.81 -4.17
N SER A 41 -14.85 15.58 -3.13
CA SER A 41 -16.25 15.86 -2.76
C SER A 41 -16.95 16.84 -3.72
N THR A 42 -16.22 17.82 -4.25
CA THR A 42 -16.80 18.92 -5.06
C THR A 42 -16.79 18.66 -6.56
N LYS A 43 -15.85 17.84 -7.06
CA LYS A 43 -15.61 17.59 -8.48
C LYS A 43 -15.53 16.11 -8.83
N TYR A 44 -16.12 15.24 -8.01
CA TYR A 44 -16.10 13.77 -8.17
C TYR A 44 -16.34 13.30 -9.62
N GLN A 45 -17.33 13.88 -10.29
CA GLN A 45 -17.72 13.53 -11.66
C GLN A 45 -16.59 13.64 -12.69
N TYR A 46 -15.60 14.51 -12.43
CA TYR A 46 -14.45 14.70 -13.32
C TYR A 46 -13.23 13.87 -12.91
N LEU A 47 -13.23 13.32 -11.69
CA LEU A 47 -12.09 12.62 -11.09
C LEU A 47 -12.53 11.32 -10.39
N PRO A 48 -13.15 10.37 -11.12
CA PRO A 48 -13.73 9.16 -10.51
C PRO A 48 -12.71 8.23 -9.85
N THR A 49 -11.43 8.33 -10.20
CA THR A 49 -10.34 7.51 -9.62
C THR A 49 -9.72 8.12 -8.38
N LEU A 50 -9.99 9.41 -8.09
CA LEU A 50 -9.39 10.13 -6.97
C LEU A 50 -9.67 9.50 -5.60
N PRO A 51 -10.88 9.02 -5.25
CA PRO A 51 -11.11 8.38 -3.95
C PRO A 51 -10.23 7.14 -3.72
N VAL A 52 -9.97 6.37 -4.78
CA VAL A 52 -9.09 5.19 -4.71
C VAL A 52 -7.66 5.65 -4.42
N LEU A 53 -7.18 6.66 -5.14
CA LEU A 53 -5.84 7.23 -4.93
C LEU A 53 -5.66 7.83 -3.53
N LEU A 54 -6.69 8.52 -3.01
CA LEU A 54 -6.68 9.08 -1.66
C LEU A 54 -6.39 8.01 -0.61
N SER A 55 -6.98 6.82 -0.75
CA SER A 55 -6.75 5.72 0.19
C SER A 55 -5.28 5.26 0.22
N PHE A 56 -4.54 5.41 -0.88
CA PHE A 56 -3.10 5.13 -0.91
C PHE A 56 -2.27 6.23 -0.23
N LEU A 57 -2.70 7.50 -0.32
CA LEU A 57 -1.97 8.66 0.20
C LEU A 57 -2.19 8.89 1.70
N GLU A 58 -3.30 8.41 2.26
CA GLU A 58 -3.72 8.64 3.67
C GLU A 58 -2.75 8.09 4.74
N PHE A 59 -1.72 7.36 4.37
CA PHE A 59 -0.83 6.70 5.33
C PHE A 59 0.06 7.68 6.12
N THR A 60 0.49 8.77 5.49
CA THR A 60 1.29 9.81 6.14
C THR A 60 0.87 11.17 5.62
N LYS A 61 0.96 12.20 6.49
CA LYS A 61 0.72 13.59 6.11
C LYS A 61 1.83 14.16 5.22
N ASP A 62 3.00 13.52 5.22
CA ASP A 62 4.12 13.88 4.34
C ASP A 62 4.01 13.15 3.00
N HIS A 63 3.12 13.65 2.12
CA HIS A 63 2.93 13.06 0.79
C HIS A 63 4.15 13.27 -0.12
N GLY A 64 4.96 14.30 0.11
CA GLY A 64 6.20 14.51 -0.64
C GLY A 64 7.15 13.35 -0.44
N TYR A 65 7.38 12.98 0.83
CA TYR A 65 8.11 11.78 1.18
C TYR A 65 7.46 10.51 0.62
N LEU A 66 6.16 10.28 0.85
CA LEU A 66 5.50 9.04 0.41
C LEU A 66 5.56 8.84 -1.10
N VAL A 67 5.21 9.86 -1.89
CA VAL A 67 5.20 9.79 -3.36
C VAL A 67 6.62 9.59 -3.88
N ASN A 68 7.61 10.31 -3.33
CA ASN A 68 9.00 10.10 -3.73
C ASN A 68 9.47 8.68 -3.36
N ARG A 69 9.10 8.18 -2.18
CA ARG A 69 9.50 6.85 -1.73
C ARG A 69 8.87 5.74 -2.57
N LEU A 70 7.60 5.86 -2.94
CA LEU A 70 6.95 4.93 -3.86
C LEU A 70 7.63 4.92 -5.24
N ARG A 71 8.05 6.10 -5.74
CA ARG A 71 8.82 6.21 -6.99
C ARG A 71 10.20 5.55 -6.87
N GLU A 72 10.85 5.62 -5.72
CA GLU A 72 12.13 4.93 -5.49
C GLU A 72 11.95 3.41 -5.41
N LEU A 73 10.93 2.93 -4.68
CA LEU A 73 10.61 1.51 -4.54
C LEU A 73 10.19 0.87 -5.88
N SER A 74 9.62 1.65 -6.80
CA SER A 74 9.25 1.18 -8.13
C SER A 74 10.41 1.11 -9.12
N ARG A 75 11.62 1.53 -8.74
CA ARG A 75 12.82 1.43 -9.59
C ARG A 75 13.41 0.02 -9.49
N GLY A 76 14.09 -0.38 -10.55
CA GLY A 76 14.76 -1.68 -10.61
C GLY A 76 13.77 -2.85 -10.65
N GLY A 77 14.28 -4.06 -10.45
CA GLY A 77 13.48 -5.27 -10.29
C GLY A 77 13.25 -5.60 -8.82
N CYS A 78 12.09 -6.18 -8.49
CA CYS A 78 11.86 -6.82 -7.18
C CYS A 78 12.10 -5.94 -5.94
N LEU A 79 11.71 -4.66 -5.97
CA LEU A 79 11.88 -3.71 -4.85
C LEU A 79 13.36 -3.56 -4.42
N GLU A 80 14.28 -3.44 -5.39
CA GLU A 80 15.74 -3.34 -5.17
C GLU A 80 16.15 -2.31 -4.09
N GLU A 81 15.47 -1.16 -4.07
CA GLU A 81 15.75 -0.08 -3.10
C GLU A 81 15.12 -0.28 -1.72
N PHE A 82 14.45 -1.41 -1.47
CA PHE A 82 13.73 -1.69 -0.22
C PHE A 82 14.65 -1.73 1.01
N ARG A 83 14.23 -1.02 2.06
CA ARG A 83 14.89 -0.91 3.35
C ARG A 83 13.87 -1.16 4.46
N TRP A 84 13.89 -2.38 4.97
CA TRP A 84 12.83 -2.89 5.84
C TRP A 84 12.53 -2.04 7.08
N ASP A 85 13.56 -1.49 7.73
CA ASP A 85 13.48 -0.71 8.97
C ASP A 85 13.80 0.78 8.80
N SER A 86 13.91 1.26 7.57
CA SER A 86 14.14 2.67 7.26
C SER A 86 13.44 3.04 5.94
N GLY A 87 13.92 4.05 5.22
CA GLY A 87 13.29 4.50 3.99
C GLY A 87 14.28 5.15 3.04
N SER A 88 13.89 6.27 2.44
CA SER A 88 14.71 6.96 1.45
C SER A 88 16.06 7.43 2.00
N ARG A 89 17.12 7.26 1.19
CA ARG A 89 18.45 7.86 1.39
C ARG A 89 18.60 9.19 0.64
N SER A 90 17.53 9.70 0.02
CA SER A 90 17.54 10.96 -0.71
C SER A 90 17.92 12.13 0.19
N SER A 91 18.71 13.07 -0.33
CA SER A 91 19.02 14.33 0.35
C SER A 91 17.81 15.27 0.40
N CYS A 92 16.93 15.23 -0.60
CA CYS A 92 15.75 16.09 -0.67
C CYS A 92 14.61 15.59 0.22
N TRP A 93 14.44 14.26 0.31
CA TRP A 93 13.36 13.62 1.07
C TRP A 93 13.92 12.48 1.95
N PRO A 94 14.84 12.78 2.90
CA PRO A 94 15.46 11.76 3.72
C PRO A 94 14.43 11.13 4.66
N TRP A 95 14.53 9.81 4.86
CA TRP A 95 13.76 9.15 5.90
C TRP A 95 14.17 9.65 7.29
N LYS A 96 13.18 9.72 8.19
CA LYS A 96 13.30 10.11 9.59
C LYS A 96 12.41 9.19 10.42
N GLU A 97 12.71 9.03 11.71
CA GLU A 97 12.00 8.06 12.58
C GLU A 97 10.48 8.27 12.68
N HIS A 98 9.99 9.50 12.50
CA HIS A 98 8.55 9.79 12.49
C HIS A 98 7.87 9.45 11.15
N LEU A 99 8.65 9.22 10.09
CA LEU A 99 8.16 8.82 8.78
C LEU A 99 8.08 7.29 8.71
N PRO A 100 7.11 6.74 7.97
CA PRO A 100 7.01 5.31 7.86
C PRO A 100 8.21 4.70 7.13
N ASN A 101 8.72 3.59 7.68
CA ASN A 101 9.68 2.73 6.99
C ASN A 101 9.02 1.93 5.87
N ASP A 102 9.81 1.34 4.99
CA ASP A 102 9.29 0.67 3.81
C ASP A 102 8.42 -0.53 4.12
N SER A 103 8.68 -1.27 5.21
CA SER A 103 7.82 -2.40 5.57
C SER A 103 6.39 -1.93 5.88
N LEU A 104 6.27 -0.79 6.57
CA LEU A 104 4.95 -0.22 6.87
C LEU A 104 4.30 0.39 5.62
N ILE A 105 5.08 1.04 4.74
CA ILE A 105 4.58 1.51 3.44
C ILE A 105 4.05 0.33 2.63
N LEU A 106 4.81 -0.75 2.48
CA LEU A 106 4.38 -1.93 1.73
C LEU A 106 3.15 -2.61 2.35
N LEU A 107 3.09 -2.71 3.69
CA LEU A 107 1.89 -3.22 4.35
C LEU A 107 0.68 -2.34 4.05
N HIS A 108 0.81 -1.01 4.07
CA HIS A 108 -0.27 -0.09 3.71
C HIS A 108 -0.69 -0.28 2.25
N MET A 109 0.25 -0.24 1.30
CA MET A 109 -0.04 -0.42 -0.12
C MET A 109 -0.74 -1.76 -0.39
N PHE A 110 -0.25 -2.84 0.24
CA PHE A 110 -0.87 -4.16 0.16
C PHE A 110 -2.28 -4.16 0.75
N SER A 111 -2.48 -3.56 1.92
CA SER A 111 -3.78 -3.52 2.60
C SER A 111 -4.81 -2.73 1.80
N THR A 112 -4.43 -1.55 1.29
CA THR A 112 -5.28 -0.70 0.44
C THR A 112 -5.64 -1.40 -0.87
N TYR A 113 -4.68 -2.09 -1.49
CA TYR A 113 -4.98 -2.92 -2.66
C TYR A 113 -5.97 -4.03 -2.33
N MET A 114 -5.77 -4.76 -1.23
CA MET A 114 -6.69 -5.82 -0.81
C MET A 114 -8.08 -5.31 -0.47
N ASP A 115 -8.19 -4.14 0.18
CA ASP A 115 -9.46 -3.47 0.47
C ASP A 115 -10.25 -3.21 -0.83
N ALA A 116 -9.59 -2.71 -1.88
CA ALA A 116 -10.22 -2.46 -3.18
C ALA A 116 -10.67 -3.74 -3.91
N ARG A 117 -10.15 -4.91 -3.53
CA ARG A 117 -10.46 -6.20 -4.15
C ARG A 117 -11.50 -7.01 -3.37
N MET A 118 -11.75 -6.66 -2.12
CA MET A 118 -12.69 -7.36 -1.27
C MET A 118 -14.13 -6.90 -1.52
N PRO A 119 -15.11 -7.82 -1.50
CA PRO A 119 -16.51 -7.42 -1.48
C PRO A 119 -16.84 -6.72 -0.16
N PRO A 120 -17.88 -5.86 -0.15
CA PRO A 120 -18.35 -5.20 1.06
C PRO A 120 -18.66 -6.20 2.18
N HIS A 121 -18.37 -5.80 3.42
CA HIS A 121 -18.63 -6.62 4.60
C HIS A 121 -19.50 -5.84 5.61
N PRO A 122 -20.54 -6.45 6.22
CA PRO A 122 -21.48 -5.74 7.09
C PRO A 122 -20.84 -5.03 8.30
N LYS A 123 -19.70 -5.55 8.79
CA LYS A 123 -18.95 -4.94 9.91
C LYS A 123 -17.97 -3.83 9.49
N CYS A 124 -17.84 -3.55 8.19
CA CYS A 124 -16.82 -2.68 7.62
C CYS A 124 -17.45 -1.51 6.87
N LEU A 125 -17.97 -0.53 7.62
CA LEU A 125 -18.70 0.60 7.06
C LEU A 125 -17.84 1.54 6.20
N THR A 126 -16.52 1.49 6.35
CA THR A 126 -15.57 2.30 5.58
C THR A 126 -15.18 1.67 4.25
N GLY A 127 -15.61 0.42 3.98
CA GLY A 127 -15.13 -0.37 2.84
C GLY A 127 -13.72 -0.95 3.01
N ARG A 128 -13.03 -0.66 4.13
CA ARG A 128 -11.67 -1.17 4.41
C ARG A 128 -11.65 -2.56 5.03
N VAL A 129 -12.22 -3.53 4.31
CA VAL A 129 -12.48 -4.88 4.81
C VAL A 129 -11.21 -5.63 5.21
N PHE A 130 -10.17 -5.61 4.38
CA PHE A 130 -8.89 -6.23 4.68
C PHE A 130 -8.21 -5.52 5.85
N SER A 131 -8.10 -4.20 5.79
CA SER A 131 -7.40 -3.42 6.82
C SER A 131 -8.07 -3.56 8.20
N GLN A 132 -9.40 -3.63 8.27
CA GLN A 132 -10.13 -3.73 9.55
C GLN A 132 -10.20 -5.15 10.10
N LEU A 133 -10.28 -6.17 9.24
CA LEU A 133 -10.49 -7.55 9.71
C LEU A 133 -9.20 -8.38 9.73
N CYS A 134 -8.22 -8.04 8.89
CA CYS A 134 -7.02 -8.84 8.69
C CYS A 134 -5.76 -8.17 9.23
N VAL A 135 -5.75 -6.87 9.51
CA VAL A 135 -4.57 -6.18 10.05
C VAL A 135 -4.83 -5.77 11.49
N VAL A 136 -4.02 -6.29 12.40
CA VAL A 136 -4.05 -5.94 13.81
C VAL A 136 -2.73 -5.25 14.15
N ARG A 137 -2.79 -4.15 14.90
CA ARG A 137 -1.62 -3.38 15.31
C ARG A 137 -1.60 -3.28 16.83
N GLN A 138 -0.42 -3.33 17.45
CA GLN A 138 -0.33 -3.00 18.87
C GLN A 138 -0.93 -1.61 19.15
N PRO A 139 -1.62 -1.43 20.30
CA PRO A 139 -1.74 -2.33 21.45
C PRO A 139 -2.84 -3.41 21.33
N ASP A 140 -3.60 -3.42 20.23
CA ASP A 140 -4.69 -4.39 20.05
C ASP A 140 -4.16 -5.82 19.99
N LYS A 141 -4.99 -6.75 20.48
CA LYS A 141 -4.67 -8.19 20.50
C LYS A 141 -5.36 -8.89 19.33
N PRO A 142 -4.68 -9.82 18.65
CA PRO A 142 -5.31 -10.62 17.62
C PRO A 142 -6.39 -11.53 18.22
N ASP A 143 -7.43 -11.82 17.45
CA ASP A 143 -8.48 -12.74 17.87
C ASP A 143 -8.09 -14.17 17.54
N LEU A 144 -7.81 -14.94 18.59
CA LEU A 144 -7.38 -16.33 18.50
C LEU A 144 -8.54 -17.33 18.55
N LYS A 145 -9.79 -16.88 18.79
CA LYS A 145 -10.95 -17.75 19.04
C LYS A 145 -11.75 -18.05 17.77
N SER A 146 -11.59 -17.27 16.72
CA SER A 146 -12.35 -17.41 15.48
C SER A 146 -11.77 -18.49 14.55
N LYS A 147 -12.66 -19.36 14.02
CA LYS A 147 -12.34 -20.39 13.02
C LYS A 147 -11.98 -19.81 11.63
N PHE A 148 -12.04 -18.49 11.44
CA PHE A 148 -11.92 -17.84 10.12
C PHE A 148 -11.00 -16.60 10.11
N ASN A 149 -10.03 -16.52 11.02
CA ASN A 149 -9.30 -15.27 11.22
C ASN A 149 -7.84 -15.37 10.82
N THR A 150 -7.59 -15.28 9.51
CA THR A 150 -6.24 -14.97 9.04
C THR A 150 -5.96 -13.50 9.34
N GLN A 151 -5.00 -13.22 10.22
CA GLN A 151 -4.62 -11.85 10.60
C GLN A 151 -3.11 -11.64 10.52
N LEU A 152 -2.68 -10.56 9.87
CA LEU A 152 -1.35 -9.99 9.99
C LEU A 152 -1.31 -9.12 11.25
N TYR A 153 -0.43 -9.47 12.18
CA TYR A 153 -0.26 -8.75 13.43
C TYR A 153 1.06 -7.99 13.44
N GLN A 154 0.99 -6.65 13.40
CA GLN A 154 2.12 -5.76 13.55
C GLN A 154 2.45 -5.60 15.04
N LEU A 155 3.52 -6.27 15.46
CA LEU A 155 4.01 -6.27 16.84
C LEU A 155 4.83 -5.00 17.15
N SER A 156 5.61 -4.49 16.20
CA SER A 156 6.41 -3.28 16.41
C SER A 156 6.46 -2.45 15.12
N VAL A 157 6.62 -1.13 15.29
CA VAL A 157 6.75 -0.16 14.20
C VAL A 157 8.21 0.02 13.81
N GLN A 158 9.11 0.11 14.80
CA GLN A 158 10.55 0.36 14.61
C GLN A 158 11.38 -0.43 15.65
N PRO A 159 12.23 -1.38 15.23
CA PRO A 159 12.21 -2.00 13.90
C PRO A 159 10.85 -2.69 13.65
N PRO A 160 10.36 -2.75 12.41
CA PRO A 160 9.07 -3.34 12.12
C PRO A 160 9.10 -4.87 12.30
N HIS A 161 8.08 -5.41 12.96
CA HIS A 161 7.94 -6.84 13.15
C HIS A 161 6.48 -7.28 13.02
N PHE A 162 6.28 -8.34 12.25
CA PHE A 162 4.99 -8.90 11.92
C PHE A 162 4.93 -10.38 12.28
N LYS A 163 3.76 -10.80 12.75
CA LYS A 163 3.38 -12.19 12.97
C LYS A 163 2.12 -12.48 12.16
N LEU A 164 1.87 -13.76 11.92
CA LEU A 164 0.67 -14.20 11.22
C LEU A 164 -0.17 -15.06 12.16
N ILE A 165 -1.46 -14.80 12.24
CA ILE A 165 -2.42 -15.62 12.96
C ILE A 165 -3.18 -16.43 11.92
N LEU A 166 -3.14 -17.76 12.04
CA LEU A 166 -3.95 -18.68 11.24
C LEU A 166 -4.66 -19.65 12.18
N ASN A 167 -5.98 -19.71 12.09
CA ASN A 167 -6.83 -20.64 12.85
C ASN A 167 -6.50 -20.63 14.36
N GLY A 168 -6.36 -19.44 14.92
CA GLY A 168 -6.06 -19.24 16.34
C GLY A 168 -4.61 -19.50 16.77
N LYS A 169 -3.73 -19.89 15.85
CA LYS A 169 -2.30 -20.11 16.11
C LYS A 169 -1.47 -18.94 15.63
N ILE A 170 -0.48 -18.56 16.44
CA ILE A 170 0.47 -17.49 16.11
C ILE A 170 1.70 -18.11 15.44
N TYR A 171 1.96 -17.69 14.21
CA TYR A 171 3.15 -18.00 13.44
C TYR A 171 4.10 -16.80 13.53
N SER A 172 5.31 -17.07 14.01
CA SER A 172 6.37 -16.07 14.12
C SER A 172 7.44 -16.35 13.08
N PHE A 173 7.99 -15.29 12.52
CA PHE A 173 9.10 -15.34 11.57
C PHE A 173 10.28 -14.57 12.16
N PRO A 174 11.53 -14.86 11.75
CA PRO A 174 12.68 -14.04 12.14
C PRO A 174 12.41 -12.56 11.84
N ALA A 175 12.86 -11.68 12.73
CA ALA A 175 12.87 -10.25 12.46
C ALA A 175 13.84 -9.92 11.31
N GLY A 176 13.61 -8.79 10.64
CA GLY A 176 14.48 -8.31 9.57
C GLY A 176 13.81 -8.25 8.20
N PRO A 177 14.61 -8.14 7.12
CA PRO A 177 14.12 -7.73 5.80
C PRO A 177 13.02 -8.58 5.18
N LYS A 178 13.02 -9.88 5.50
CA LYS A 178 12.08 -10.83 4.92
C LYS A 178 10.81 -11.02 5.76
N ASN A 179 10.73 -10.41 6.95
CA ASN A 179 9.68 -10.71 7.93
C ASN A 179 8.26 -10.47 7.39
N LEU A 180 8.01 -9.28 6.81
CA LEU A 180 6.73 -8.94 6.19
C LEU A 180 6.38 -9.89 5.05
N PHE A 181 7.34 -10.16 4.15
CA PHE A 181 7.13 -11.01 2.99
C PHE A 181 6.80 -12.45 3.38
N HIS A 182 7.47 -13.02 4.39
CA HIS A 182 7.13 -14.35 4.89
C HIS A 182 5.70 -14.39 5.46
N ALA A 183 5.28 -13.35 6.18
CA ALA A 183 3.92 -13.29 6.72
C ALA A 183 2.86 -13.24 5.59
N ILE A 184 3.09 -12.44 4.55
CA ILE A 184 2.20 -12.35 3.37
C ILE A 184 2.21 -13.66 2.56
N LEU A 185 3.38 -14.23 2.30
CA LEU A 185 3.51 -15.49 1.56
C LEU A 185 2.84 -16.64 2.31
N MET A 186 3.07 -16.76 3.61
CA MET A 186 2.44 -17.82 4.42
C MET A 186 0.92 -17.66 4.50
N CYS A 187 0.43 -16.42 4.53
CA CYS A 187 -0.99 -16.08 4.46
C CYS A 187 -1.63 -16.62 3.17
N PHE A 188 -1.06 -16.31 2.00
CA PHE A 188 -1.59 -16.80 0.72
C PHE A 188 -1.34 -18.28 0.48
N HIS A 189 -0.21 -18.82 0.93
CA HIS A 189 0.05 -20.25 0.87
C HIS A 189 -1.01 -21.03 1.67
N HIS A 190 -1.36 -20.58 2.86
CA HIS A 190 -2.43 -21.21 3.64
C HIS A 190 -3.76 -21.21 2.88
N ALA A 191 -4.19 -20.05 2.38
CA ALA A 191 -5.39 -19.92 1.58
C ALA A 191 -5.37 -20.82 0.32
N PHE A 192 -4.22 -20.91 -0.35
CA PHE A 192 -4.03 -21.81 -1.48
C PHE A 192 -4.23 -23.28 -1.11
N THR A 193 -3.68 -23.72 0.03
CA THR A 193 -3.79 -25.12 0.48
C THR A 193 -5.17 -25.53 1.00
N VAL A 194 -6.02 -24.58 1.39
CA VAL A 194 -7.35 -24.86 1.94
C VAL A 194 -8.39 -24.99 0.84
N ASP A 195 -8.66 -23.90 0.11
CA ASP A 195 -9.72 -23.85 -0.91
C ASP A 195 -9.39 -22.93 -2.10
N GLY A 196 -8.17 -22.41 -2.17
CA GLY A 196 -7.74 -21.49 -3.21
C GLY A 196 -8.35 -20.09 -3.08
N LYS A 197 -8.89 -19.72 -1.92
CA LYS A 197 -9.51 -18.41 -1.68
C LYS A 197 -8.93 -17.73 -0.45
N PHE A 198 -8.67 -16.43 -0.57
CA PHE A 198 -8.45 -15.58 0.59
C PHE A 198 -9.77 -14.89 0.96
N ARG A 199 -10.40 -15.36 2.04
CA ARG A 199 -11.79 -15.04 2.40
C ARG A 199 -12.73 -15.40 1.24
N SER A 200 -13.23 -14.40 0.51
CA SER A 200 -14.14 -14.56 -0.63
C SER A 200 -13.46 -14.33 -1.98
N ILE A 201 -12.18 -13.93 -2.01
CA ILE A 201 -11.46 -13.65 -3.25
C ILE A 201 -10.70 -14.90 -3.71
N ASN A 202 -10.90 -15.28 -4.97
CA ASN A 202 -10.15 -16.37 -5.60
C ASN A 202 -8.66 -16.01 -5.76
N LEU A 203 -7.74 -16.93 -5.51
CA LEU A 203 -6.30 -16.70 -5.72
C LEU A 203 -5.87 -16.91 -7.18
N GLY A 204 -6.67 -17.59 -7.99
CA GLY A 204 -6.42 -17.86 -9.40
C GLY A 204 -6.66 -16.66 -10.33
N PRO A 205 -6.63 -16.88 -11.66
CA PRO A 205 -6.63 -15.82 -12.67
C PRO A 205 -7.86 -14.89 -12.64
N SER A 206 -9.01 -15.39 -12.17
CA SER A 206 -10.25 -14.59 -12.05
C SER A 206 -10.28 -13.69 -10.80
N GLY A 207 -9.32 -13.85 -9.89
CA GLY A 207 -9.22 -13.07 -8.66
C GLY A 207 -7.86 -12.41 -8.55
N LEU A 208 -7.10 -12.69 -7.49
CA LEU A 208 -5.82 -12.01 -7.23
C LEU A 208 -4.70 -12.40 -8.19
N ASN A 209 -4.84 -13.51 -8.92
CA ASN A 209 -3.82 -14.03 -9.83
C ASN A 209 -2.45 -14.25 -9.16
N VAL A 210 -2.46 -14.90 -8.00
CA VAL A 210 -1.28 -15.25 -7.20
C VAL A 210 -1.12 -16.76 -6.97
N ALA A 211 -2.11 -17.58 -7.35
CA ALA A 211 -2.07 -19.03 -7.18
C ALA A 211 -0.87 -19.69 -7.89
N TRP A 212 -0.43 -19.13 -9.02
CA TRP A 212 0.71 -19.62 -9.79
C TRP A 212 2.05 -19.55 -9.03
N ILE A 213 2.14 -18.73 -7.97
CA ILE A 213 3.32 -18.65 -7.11
C ILE A 213 3.52 -19.96 -6.33
N PHE A 214 2.43 -20.69 -6.06
CA PHE A 214 2.44 -21.89 -5.21
C PHE A 214 2.20 -23.19 -5.98
N SER A 215 1.82 -23.12 -7.27
CA SER A 215 1.73 -24.30 -8.12
C SER A 215 3.11 -24.90 -8.34
N LYS A 216 3.22 -26.23 -8.24
CA LYS A 216 4.44 -26.94 -8.66
C LYS A 216 4.69 -26.62 -10.14
N GLN A 217 5.89 -26.14 -10.45
CA GLN A 217 6.42 -26.14 -11.82
C GLN A 217 6.83 -27.55 -12.22
#